data_AF-A0A8K0QXV7-F1
#
_entry.id   AF-A0A8K0QXV7-F1
#
_cell.length_a   1.000
_cell.length_b   1.000
_cell.length_c   1.000
_cell.angle_alpha   90.00
_cell.angle_beta   90.00
_cell.angle_gamma   90.00
#
_symmetry.space_group_name_H-M   'P 1'
#
loop_
_entity.id
_entity.type
_entity.pdbx_description
1 polymer ?
#
loop_
_entity_poly.entity_id
_entity_poly.type
_entity_poly.pdbx_seq_one_letter_code
_entity_poly.pdbx_strand_id
1 'polypeptide(L)'
;MKPIALISIVAALASGVLSAATEFAWTGDCKRQGPVVVEPLTVGATEGIARCEARWSQALAVRSFSAYYDEGMKWIRGIEVAYEDGSRSEVLGNAVGKRHGIQWNSGDRIKTFTLWPDEKGASVSRILIETNNGQKLDVGASTGSRKGMTQPVGGGMLVGVRAFTSWKVDGLSPIFLTKISKVTVDNIKFDVDPIKFMNDKKNLKERTIGEVQKFAAGTAPMVFYMRGKNKYTETTRFVTDDRLIGLSTAEKDPITYKALYPRVIGRIPKDTSKPIWWQGWGEFKSWETESVNNDVAYEHQIEVSAGQTLYCKTFIYYGEFASPYTSTVKVYSGNQDFLNFSSKGSFRAYTESTVGVKCLDSSEVDKRDEEELSRRFKRGTLGR
;
A
#
# COMPACT_ATOMS: atom_id res chain seq x y z
N MET A 1 -2.42 -61.55 64.48
CA MET A 1 -1.98 -60.23 65.00
C MET A 1 -1.58 -59.37 63.81
N LYS A 2 -2.28 -58.27 63.56
CA LYS A 2 -2.00 -57.30 62.49
C LYS A 2 -1.30 -56.08 63.09
N PRO A 3 -0.27 -55.48 62.47
CA PRO A 3 0.25 -54.21 62.93
C PRO A 3 -0.60 -53.06 62.35
N ILE A 4 -0.91 -52.09 63.20
CA ILE A 4 -1.57 -50.83 62.86
C ILE A 4 -0.46 -49.81 62.58
N ALA A 5 -0.42 -49.27 61.36
CA ALA A 5 0.48 -48.18 61.00
C ALA A 5 -0.20 -46.84 61.32
N LEU A 6 0.40 -46.06 62.24
CA LEU A 6 0.03 -44.67 62.48
C LEU A 6 0.58 -43.79 61.35
N ILE A 7 -0.32 -43.13 60.62
CA ILE A 7 0.00 -42.05 59.69
C ILE A 7 -0.14 -40.74 60.45
N SER A 8 0.99 -40.05 60.70
CA SER A 8 1.01 -38.68 61.22
C SER A 8 0.72 -37.70 60.08
N ILE A 9 -0.39 -36.97 60.19
CA ILE A 9 -0.74 -35.85 59.32
C ILE A 9 -0.04 -34.60 59.87
N VAL A 10 0.99 -34.14 59.18
CA VAL A 10 1.62 -32.83 59.43
C VAL A 10 0.93 -31.82 58.50
N ALA A 11 0.11 -30.94 59.08
CA ALA A 11 -0.51 -29.83 58.37
C ALA A 11 0.52 -28.70 58.18
N ALA A 12 1.05 -28.55 56.97
CA ALA A 12 1.85 -27.39 56.57
C ALA A 12 0.92 -26.23 56.22
N LEU A 13 0.85 -25.22 57.10
CA LEU A 13 0.22 -23.93 56.82
C LEU A 13 1.11 -23.16 55.83
N ALA A 14 0.77 -23.24 54.54
CA ALA A 14 1.36 -22.41 53.51
C ALA A 14 0.72 -21.01 53.58
N SER A 15 1.44 -20.06 54.18
CA SER A 15 1.14 -18.63 54.11
C SER A 15 1.36 -18.12 52.69
N GLY A 16 0.37 -18.30 51.83
CA GLY A 16 0.34 -17.71 50.49
C GLY A 16 0.15 -16.20 50.59
N VAL A 17 1.23 -15.44 50.45
CA VAL A 17 1.14 -14.01 50.18
C VAL A 17 0.58 -13.85 48.76
N LEU A 18 -0.73 -13.60 48.66
CA LEU A 18 -1.34 -13.11 47.42
C LEU A 18 -0.71 -11.74 47.13
N SER A 19 0.28 -11.67 46.24
CA SER A 19 0.67 -10.39 45.66
C SER A 19 -0.48 -9.93 44.78
N ALA A 20 -1.28 -8.98 45.26
CA ALA A 20 -2.23 -8.27 44.40
C ALA A 20 -1.40 -7.56 43.33
N ALA A 21 -1.37 -8.13 42.13
CA ALA A 21 -0.81 -7.45 40.97
C ALA A 21 -1.66 -6.19 40.74
N THR A 22 -1.12 -5.03 41.11
CA THR A 22 -1.72 -3.75 40.73
C THR A 22 -1.65 -3.66 39.21
N GLU A 23 -2.78 -3.95 38.55
CA GLU A 23 -2.95 -3.68 37.14
C GLU A 23 -2.88 -2.16 36.94
N PHE A 24 -1.71 -1.68 36.51
CA PHE A 24 -1.61 -0.30 36.02
C PHE A 24 -2.53 -0.18 34.80
N ALA A 25 -3.57 0.67 34.95
CA ALA A 25 -4.51 0.93 33.89
C ALA A 25 -3.86 1.80 32.82
N TRP A 26 -3.18 1.17 31.86
CA TRP A 26 -2.79 1.82 30.62
C TRP A 26 -4.05 2.36 29.92
N THR A 27 -3.97 3.54 29.32
CA THR A 27 -5.06 4.12 28.52
C THR A 27 -4.73 4.04 27.03
N GLY A 28 -5.75 4.10 26.18
CA GLY A 28 -5.59 4.14 24.72
C GLY A 28 -4.95 2.88 24.13
N ASP A 29 -4.06 3.10 23.15
CA ASP A 29 -3.44 2.05 22.34
C ASP A 29 -2.57 1.07 23.14
N CYS A 30 -2.10 1.44 24.34
CA CYS A 30 -1.34 0.53 25.19
C CYS A 30 -2.21 -0.41 26.03
N LYS A 31 -3.50 -0.14 26.25
CA LYS A 31 -4.37 -1.02 27.05
C LYS A 31 -4.81 -2.26 26.28
N ARG A 32 -5.04 -2.08 24.99
CA ARG A 32 -5.48 -3.15 24.12
C ARG A 32 -4.29 -4.08 23.88
N GLN A 33 -4.33 -5.28 24.46
CA GLN A 33 -3.73 -6.45 23.84
C GLN A 33 -4.48 -6.65 22.50
N GLY A 34 -4.18 -5.82 21.51
CA GLY A 34 -4.61 -6.08 20.16
C GLY A 34 -4.06 -7.45 19.77
N PRO A 35 -4.77 -8.25 18.96
CA PRO A 35 -4.38 -9.63 18.63
C PRO A 35 -3.03 -9.75 17.87
N VAL A 36 -2.34 -8.63 17.68
CA VAL A 36 -1.25 -8.40 16.73
C VAL A 36 -0.13 -7.58 17.36
N VAL A 37 -0.16 -7.33 18.67
CA VAL A 37 1.00 -6.75 19.37
C VAL A 37 1.81 -7.88 19.96
N VAL A 38 3.09 -7.94 19.63
CA VAL A 38 4.00 -8.84 20.31
C VAL A 38 4.11 -8.41 21.77
N GLU A 39 3.95 -9.34 22.71
CA GLU A 39 3.99 -9.01 24.12
C GLU A 39 5.31 -8.30 24.46
N PRO A 40 5.26 -7.02 24.88
CA PRO A 40 6.46 -6.23 25.04
C PRO A 40 7.15 -6.60 26.35
N LEU A 41 8.47 -6.86 26.30
CA LEU A 41 9.26 -7.15 27.48
C LEU A 41 9.75 -5.84 28.11
N THR A 42 9.21 -5.48 29.28
CA THR A 42 9.70 -4.32 30.02
C THR A 42 11.11 -4.57 30.56
N VAL A 43 12.02 -3.65 30.27
CA VAL A 43 13.38 -3.65 30.82
C VAL A 43 13.58 -2.44 31.71
N GLY A 44 14.06 -2.67 32.93
CA GLY A 44 14.21 -1.66 33.98
C GLY A 44 13.15 -1.79 35.08
N ALA A 45 12.97 -0.76 35.89
CA ALA A 45 11.97 -0.72 36.96
C ALA A 45 10.58 -0.29 36.44
N THR A 46 9.54 -0.71 37.17
CA THR A 46 8.14 -0.35 36.92
C THR A 46 7.61 0.68 37.93
N GLU A 47 8.48 1.24 38.78
CA GLU A 47 8.11 2.14 39.89
C GLU A 47 7.92 3.61 39.45
N GLY A 48 8.20 3.95 38.19
CA GLY A 48 8.05 5.30 37.63
C GLY A 48 6.62 5.65 37.19
N ILE A 49 6.44 6.87 36.67
CA ILE A 49 5.18 7.30 36.04
C ILE A 49 5.02 6.52 34.74
N ALA A 50 3.99 5.69 34.69
CA ALA A 50 3.60 4.94 33.50
C ALA A 50 3.16 5.91 32.38
N ARG A 51 3.83 5.81 31.23
CA ARG A 51 3.56 6.57 30.01
C ARG A 51 3.37 5.63 28.83
N CYS A 52 2.33 5.89 28.05
CA CYS A 52 2.04 5.18 26.83
C CYS A 52 2.18 6.14 25.66
N GLU A 53 3.05 5.81 24.71
CA GLU A 53 3.12 6.49 23.43
C GLU A 53 3.01 5.44 22.33
N ALA A 54 1.81 5.22 21.83
CA ALA A 54 1.53 4.27 20.77
C ALA A 54 0.39 4.77 19.90
N ARG A 55 0.49 4.54 18.58
CA ARG A 55 -0.49 5.02 17.60
C ARG A 55 -0.86 3.94 16.57
N TRP A 56 -0.84 2.69 17.01
CA TRP A 56 -1.13 1.56 16.13
C TRP A 56 -2.60 1.54 15.67
N SER A 57 -3.53 2.06 16.48
CA SER A 57 -4.95 2.16 16.08
C SER A 57 -5.17 3.15 14.94
N GLN A 58 -4.20 4.05 14.72
CA GLN A 58 -4.19 5.03 13.63
C GLN A 58 -3.37 4.54 12.42
N ALA A 59 -2.89 3.29 12.45
CA ALA A 59 -1.98 2.74 11.46
C ALA A 59 -0.65 3.52 11.32
N LEU A 60 -0.17 4.12 12.40
CA LEU A 60 1.08 4.87 12.40
C LEU A 60 2.24 4.03 12.94
N ALA A 61 3.22 3.76 12.09
CA ALA A 61 4.50 3.22 12.53
C ALA A 61 5.44 4.34 12.98
N VAL A 62 6.35 3.99 13.88
CA VAL A 62 7.50 4.83 14.26
C VAL A 62 8.50 4.79 13.11
N ARG A 63 8.99 5.97 12.69
CA ARG A 63 10.05 6.14 11.68
C ARG A 63 11.39 6.61 12.26
N SER A 64 11.37 7.12 13.50
CA SER A 64 12.57 7.56 14.19
C SER A 64 12.47 7.30 15.68
N PHE A 65 13.61 6.92 16.25
CA PHE A 65 13.80 6.74 17.68
C PHE A 65 14.98 7.59 18.13
N SER A 66 14.79 8.37 19.18
CA SER A 66 15.84 9.18 19.79
C SER A 66 15.93 8.94 21.28
N ALA A 67 17.14 8.99 21.82
CA ALA A 67 17.44 8.88 23.24
C ALA A 67 18.36 10.04 23.67
N TYR A 68 18.15 10.53 24.90
CA TYR A 68 18.94 11.58 25.51
C TYR A 68 19.92 10.96 26.50
N TYR A 69 21.21 11.16 26.27
CA TYR A 69 22.30 10.55 27.02
C TYR A 69 23.60 11.35 26.82
N ASP A 70 24.39 11.52 27.89
CA ASP A 70 25.79 11.98 27.81
C ASP A 70 26.75 10.93 28.36
N GLU A 71 28.00 11.01 27.92
CA GLU A 71 29.08 10.22 28.48
C GLU A 71 29.22 10.45 30.00
N GLY A 72 29.39 9.36 30.75
CA GLY A 72 29.44 9.38 32.22
C GLY A 72 28.06 9.21 32.90
N MET A 73 26.95 9.32 32.16
CA MET A 73 25.65 8.94 32.70
C MET A 73 25.53 7.42 32.82
N LYS A 74 24.80 6.94 33.82
CA LYS A 74 24.55 5.50 34.04
C LYS A 74 23.25 5.00 33.41
N TRP A 75 22.40 5.92 32.95
CA TRP A 75 21.07 5.62 32.42
C TRP A 75 20.67 6.59 31.31
N ILE A 76 19.70 6.17 30.51
CA ILE A 76 19.02 7.00 29.51
C ILE A 76 18.13 8.01 30.23
N ARG A 77 18.28 9.30 29.90
CA ARG A 77 17.53 10.39 30.55
C ARG A 77 16.12 10.55 29.98
N GLY A 78 15.97 10.34 28.69
CA GLY A 78 14.67 10.41 28.03
C GLY A 78 14.70 9.77 26.66
N ILE A 79 13.52 9.52 26.12
CA ILE A 79 13.33 9.04 24.75
C ILE A 79 12.27 9.85 24.03
N GLU A 80 12.35 9.91 22.71
CA GLU A 80 11.39 10.54 21.82
C GLU A 80 11.22 9.66 20.59
N VAL A 81 9.99 9.48 20.13
CA VAL A 81 9.69 8.78 18.88
C VAL A 81 9.00 9.71 17.90
N ALA A 82 9.26 9.52 16.61
CA ALA A 82 8.54 10.20 15.53
C ALA A 82 7.85 9.19 14.63
N TYR A 83 6.66 9.54 14.15
CA TYR A 83 5.80 8.68 13.34
C TYR A 83 5.89 9.01 11.85
N GLU A 84 5.40 8.11 11.01
CA GLU A 84 5.38 8.24 9.54
C GLU A 84 4.64 9.49 9.05
N ASP A 85 3.61 9.94 9.76
CA ASP A 85 2.89 11.19 9.47
C ASP A 85 3.68 12.47 9.83
N GLY A 86 4.89 12.32 10.35
CA GLY A 86 5.76 13.41 10.76
C GLY A 86 5.54 13.91 12.19
N SER A 87 4.48 13.46 12.86
CA SER A 87 4.23 13.81 14.26
C SER A 87 5.28 13.20 15.19
N ARG A 88 5.41 13.78 16.38
CA ARG A 88 6.36 13.35 17.42
C ARG A 88 5.64 13.11 18.73
N SER A 89 6.22 12.24 19.54
CA SER A 89 5.85 12.11 20.95
C SER A 89 6.38 13.28 21.76
N GLU A 90 5.88 13.42 22.98
CA GLU A 90 6.63 14.12 24.02
C GLU A 90 7.91 13.34 24.36
N VAL A 91 8.85 14.00 25.04
CA VAL A 91 10.01 13.29 25.60
C VAL A 91 9.56 12.52 26.83
N LEU A 92 9.66 11.20 26.77
CA LEU A 92 9.37 10.32 27.90
C LEU A 92 10.61 10.30 28.81
N GLY A 93 10.52 10.95 29.98
CA GLY A 93 11.64 11.22 30.88
C GLY A 93 12.07 12.69 30.79
N ASN A 94 13.36 12.94 30.63
CA ASN A 94 13.95 14.28 30.55
C ASN A 94 14.85 14.45 29.32
N ALA A 95 14.71 15.59 28.64
CA ALA A 95 15.55 15.99 27.50
C ALA A 95 16.92 16.56 27.94
N VAL A 96 17.57 15.92 28.92
CA VAL A 96 18.88 16.34 29.44
C VAL A 96 19.97 15.51 28.79
N GLY A 97 20.97 16.21 28.25
CA GLY A 97 22.13 15.65 27.57
C GLY A 97 22.01 15.60 26.05
N LYS A 98 22.99 14.99 25.39
CA LYS A 98 23.05 14.90 23.93
C LYS A 98 21.95 14.01 23.40
N ARG A 99 21.29 14.46 22.34
CA ARG A 99 20.29 13.67 21.59
C ARG A 99 21.02 12.76 20.61
N HIS A 100 20.82 11.46 20.77
CA HIS A 100 21.25 10.43 19.84
C HIS A 100 20.01 9.84 19.19
N GLY A 101 20.03 9.57 17.89
CA GLY A 101 18.86 9.02 17.23
C GLY A 101 19.18 8.30 15.95
N ILE A 102 18.20 7.52 15.53
CA ILE A 102 18.15 6.84 14.24
C ILE A 102 16.83 7.21 13.56
N GLN A 103 16.88 7.32 12.25
CA GLN A 103 15.72 7.47 11.39
C GLN A 103 15.86 6.49 10.24
N TRP A 104 14.78 5.77 9.97
CA TRP A 104 14.71 4.79 8.89
C TRP A 104 13.63 5.21 7.88
N ASN A 105 13.71 4.65 6.67
CA ASN A 105 12.79 4.94 5.59
C ASN A 105 11.48 4.16 5.74
N SER A 106 10.43 4.60 5.06
CA SER A 106 9.19 3.83 4.96
C SER A 106 9.47 2.45 4.38
N GLY A 107 8.96 1.40 5.05
CA GLY A 107 9.21 0.01 4.67
C GLY A 107 10.43 -0.64 5.34
N ASP A 108 11.37 0.13 5.89
CA ASP A 108 12.44 -0.44 6.73
C ASP A 108 11.86 -1.12 7.98
N ARG A 109 12.56 -2.13 8.47
CA ARG A 109 12.14 -2.93 9.63
C ARG A 109 13.23 -2.97 10.67
N ILE A 110 12.84 -2.93 11.94
CA ILE A 110 13.73 -3.20 13.04
C ILE A 110 14.00 -4.71 13.08
N LYS A 111 15.26 -5.07 12.85
CA LYS A 111 15.76 -6.44 12.91
C LYS A 111 16.05 -6.84 14.35
N THR A 112 16.68 -5.96 15.12
CA THR A 112 16.97 -6.18 16.53
C THR A 112 16.67 -4.91 17.32
N PHE A 113 16.09 -5.09 18.50
CA PHE A 113 15.94 -4.05 19.49
C PHE A 113 16.39 -4.66 20.83
N THR A 114 17.51 -4.20 21.37
CA THR A 114 18.07 -4.75 22.60
C THR A 114 18.15 -3.64 23.64
N LEU A 115 17.68 -3.96 24.84
CA LEU A 115 17.70 -3.07 25.99
C LEU A 115 18.60 -3.65 27.07
N TRP A 116 19.35 -2.79 27.75
CA TRP A 116 20.07 -3.18 28.95
C TRP A 116 19.55 -2.39 30.14
N PRO A 117 19.32 -3.06 31.28
CA PRO A 117 19.13 -2.35 32.52
C PRO A 117 20.47 -1.81 33.04
N ASP A 118 20.42 -0.86 33.96
CA ASP A 118 21.57 -0.49 34.77
C ASP A 118 21.99 -1.65 35.70
N GLU A 119 23.09 -1.46 36.43
CA GLU A 119 23.62 -2.50 37.33
C GLU A 119 22.61 -2.95 38.39
N LYS A 120 21.65 -2.09 38.75
CA LYS A 120 20.64 -2.36 39.78
C LYS A 120 19.34 -2.90 39.22
N GLY A 121 19.12 -2.88 37.90
CA GLY A 121 17.82 -3.19 37.32
C GLY A 121 16.81 -2.04 37.42
N ALA A 122 17.23 -0.87 37.89
CA ALA A 122 16.34 0.24 38.26
C ALA A 122 16.02 1.17 37.08
N SER A 123 16.80 1.10 36.00
CA SER A 123 16.67 2.01 34.86
C SER A 123 17.17 1.38 33.58
N VAL A 124 16.77 1.93 32.43
CA VAL A 124 17.35 1.58 31.13
C VAL A 124 18.69 2.28 30.99
N SER A 125 19.76 1.50 30.77
CA SER A 125 21.13 2.00 30.68
C SER A 125 21.63 2.16 29.25
N ARG A 126 21.21 1.25 28.35
CA ARG A 126 21.65 1.23 26.95
C ARG A 126 20.54 0.72 26.05
N ILE A 127 20.51 1.28 24.84
CA ILE A 127 19.58 0.94 23.77
C ILE A 127 20.39 0.63 22.52
N LEU A 128 20.13 -0.53 21.93
CA LEU A 128 20.63 -0.92 20.63
C LEU A 128 19.45 -1.17 19.70
N ILE A 129 19.42 -0.50 18.55
CA ILE A 129 18.46 -0.72 17.47
C ILE A 129 19.24 -1.00 16.21
N GLU A 130 18.93 -2.10 15.53
CA GLU A 130 19.45 -2.39 14.19
C GLU A 130 18.29 -2.64 13.24
N THR A 131 18.34 -2.02 12.06
CA THR A 131 17.36 -2.22 11.00
C THR A 131 17.81 -3.30 10.02
N ASN A 132 16.88 -3.80 9.21
CA ASN A 132 17.16 -4.76 8.14
C ASN A 132 18.09 -4.19 7.04
N ASN A 133 18.13 -2.87 6.86
CA ASN A 133 19.04 -2.20 5.92
C ASN A 133 20.41 -1.85 6.52
N GLY A 134 20.70 -2.24 7.77
CA GLY A 134 22.00 -2.08 8.40
C GLY A 134 22.22 -0.75 9.14
N GLN A 135 21.23 0.15 9.20
CA GLN A 135 21.29 1.30 10.09
C GLN A 135 21.30 0.85 11.56
N LYS A 136 22.02 1.60 12.40
CA LYS A 136 22.25 1.24 13.80
C LYS A 136 22.19 2.46 14.71
N LEU A 137 21.46 2.34 15.83
CA LEU A 137 21.59 3.20 17.00
C LEU A 137 22.16 2.37 18.13
N ASP A 138 23.26 2.80 18.72
CA ASP A 138 23.83 2.18 19.92
C ASP A 138 24.21 3.30 20.88
N VAL A 139 23.40 3.48 21.93
CA VAL A 139 23.51 4.61 22.85
C VAL A 139 23.27 4.17 24.28
N GLY A 140 24.11 4.65 25.19
CA GLY A 140 23.97 4.45 26.62
C GLY A 140 25.28 4.12 27.31
N ALA A 141 25.17 3.78 28.59
CA ALA A 141 26.30 3.45 29.44
C ALA A 141 26.91 2.09 29.08
N SER A 142 28.16 1.87 29.49
CA SER A 142 28.70 0.52 29.58
C SER A 142 27.90 -0.28 30.60
N THR A 143 27.48 -1.48 30.23
CA THR A 143 26.55 -2.30 31.01
C THR A 143 27.28 -3.35 31.87
N GLY A 144 28.62 -3.30 31.90
CA GLY A 144 29.45 -4.28 32.59
C GLY A 144 29.15 -5.70 32.13
N SER A 145 28.88 -6.59 33.08
CA SER A 145 28.52 -8.00 32.84
C SER A 145 27.03 -8.25 32.59
N ARG A 146 26.17 -7.22 32.61
CA ARG A 146 24.73 -7.40 32.39
C ARG A 146 24.47 -7.81 30.94
N LYS A 147 23.71 -8.89 30.77
CA LYS A 147 23.26 -9.37 29.47
C LYS A 147 22.17 -8.45 28.92
N GLY A 148 22.26 -8.12 27.63
CA GLY A 148 21.20 -7.39 26.93
C GLY A 148 19.95 -8.26 26.78
N MET A 149 18.79 -7.62 26.91
CA MET A 149 17.50 -8.24 26.71
C MET A 149 16.96 -7.86 25.33
N THR A 150 17.16 -8.76 24.37
CA THR A 150 16.62 -8.61 23.02
C THR A 150 15.10 -8.74 23.07
N GLN A 151 14.45 -7.73 22.50
CA GLN A 151 13.01 -7.60 22.46
C GLN A 151 12.43 -8.46 21.33
N PRO A 152 11.24 -9.03 21.51
CA PRO A 152 10.59 -9.80 20.46
C PRO A 152 10.01 -8.82 19.41
N VAL A 153 10.72 -8.64 18.29
CA VAL A 153 10.38 -7.62 17.29
C VAL A 153 9.25 -8.02 16.33
N GLY A 154 8.83 -9.28 16.30
CA GLY A 154 7.74 -9.77 15.45
C GLY A 154 7.95 -9.49 13.97
N GLY A 155 7.09 -8.65 13.39
CA GLY A 155 7.21 -8.16 12.01
C GLY A 155 8.25 -7.05 11.82
N GLY A 156 8.91 -6.61 12.89
CA GLY A 156 9.92 -5.54 12.88
C GLY A 156 9.35 -4.13 12.79
N MET A 157 8.03 -3.97 12.86
CA MET A 157 7.36 -2.67 12.78
C MET A 157 7.05 -2.13 14.18
N LEU A 158 7.83 -1.13 14.60
CA LEU A 158 7.64 -0.42 15.86
C LEU A 158 6.46 0.54 15.73
N VAL A 159 5.47 0.46 16.61
CA VAL A 159 4.26 1.31 16.59
C VAL A 159 4.14 2.20 17.83
N GLY A 160 5.10 2.10 18.74
CA GLY A 160 5.14 2.88 19.96
C GLY A 160 6.04 2.28 21.03
N VAL A 161 5.96 2.86 22.21
CA VAL A 161 6.66 2.45 23.42
C VAL A 161 5.76 2.58 24.64
N ARG A 162 5.93 1.68 25.60
CA ARG A 162 5.52 1.90 26.99
C ARG A 162 6.76 2.26 27.78
N ALA A 163 6.65 3.26 28.63
CA ALA A 163 7.76 3.66 29.49
C ALA A 163 7.28 3.86 30.92
N PHE A 164 8.17 3.59 31.86
CA PHE A 164 8.09 4.08 33.23
C PHE A 164 9.15 5.16 33.36
N THR A 165 8.72 6.35 33.76
CA THR A 165 9.57 7.52 33.70
C THR A 165 9.51 8.32 34.99
N SER A 166 10.65 8.87 35.35
CA SER A 166 10.80 9.87 36.39
C SER A 166 11.66 10.98 35.80
N TRP A 167 12.76 11.34 36.46
CA TRP A 167 13.76 12.22 35.88
C TRP A 167 14.69 11.49 34.87
N LYS A 168 14.43 10.21 34.64
CA LYS A 168 15.11 9.27 33.72
C LYS A 168 14.12 8.24 33.17
N VAL A 169 14.58 7.35 32.28
CA VAL A 169 13.79 6.19 31.81
C VAL A 169 14.01 5.02 32.76
N ASP A 170 13.08 4.86 33.71
CA ASP A 170 13.10 3.78 34.71
C ASP A 170 12.84 2.42 34.06
N GLY A 171 11.88 2.36 33.14
CA GLY A 171 11.55 1.15 32.40
C GLY A 171 11.11 1.45 30.97
N LEU A 172 11.38 0.54 30.04
CA LEU A 172 10.98 0.68 28.64
C LEU A 172 10.55 -0.66 28.05
N SER A 173 9.47 -0.63 27.28
CA SER A 173 8.91 -1.77 26.56
C SER A 173 8.50 -1.31 25.16
N PRO A 174 9.30 -1.55 24.11
CA PRO A 174 8.93 -1.20 22.74
C PRO A 174 7.77 -2.07 22.27
N ILE A 175 6.85 -1.47 21.51
CA ILE A 175 5.62 -2.11 21.05
C ILE A 175 5.75 -2.42 19.57
N PHE A 176 5.81 -3.70 19.24
CA PHE A 176 5.92 -4.18 17.87
C PHE A 176 4.63 -4.83 17.41
N LEU A 177 4.30 -4.66 16.12
CA LEU A 177 3.29 -5.53 15.52
C LEU A 177 3.88 -6.91 15.21
N THR A 178 3.04 -7.94 15.32
CA THR A 178 3.32 -9.25 14.75
C THR A 178 3.43 -9.14 13.23
N LYS A 179 3.86 -10.22 12.59
CA LYS A 179 4.01 -10.24 11.13
C LYS A 179 2.65 -10.00 10.46
N ILE A 180 2.55 -8.90 9.71
CA ILE A 180 1.40 -8.63 8.83
C ILE A 180 1.43 -9.66 7.71
N SER A 181 0.30 -10.34 7.49
CA SER A 181 0.15 -11.34 6.44
C SER A 181 -0.38 -10.74 5.14
N LYS A 182 -1.24 -9.70 5.24
CA LYS A 182 -1.91 -9.10 4.09
C LYS A 182 -2.37 -7.69 4.41
N VAL A 183 -2.34 -6.82 3.42
CA VAL A 183 -3.01 -5.51 3.43
C VAL A 183 -3.97 -5.46 2.25
N THR A 184 -5.23 -5.14 2.49
CA THR A 184 -6.21 -4.89 1.44
C THR A 184 -6.75 -3.47 1.50
N VAL A 185 -7.04 -2.92 0.33
CA VAL A 185 -7.71 -1.63 0.16
C VAL A 185 -9.03 -1.91 -0.53
N ASP A 186 -10.09 -1.92 0.27
CA ASP A 186 -11.44 -2.26 -0.15
C ASP A 186 -12.33 -1.00 -0.17
N ASN A 187 -13.59 -1.16 -0.62
CA ASN A 187 -14.61 -0.11 -0.60
C ASN A 187 -14.14 1.19 -1.25
N ILE A 188 -13.39 1.08 -2.34
CA ILE A 188 -12.85 2.23 -3.07
C ILE A 188 -14.01 2.99 -3.73
N LYS A 189 -14.13 4.27 -3.38
CA LYS A 189 -15.11 5.21 -3.91
C LYS A 189 -14.36 6.36 -4.58
N PHE A 190 -14.57 6.53 -5.87
CA PHE A 190 -13.99 7.62 -6.65
C PHE A 190 -14.84 8.88 -6.51
N ASP A 191 -14.18 10.04 -6.49
CA ASP A 191 -14.86 11.34 -6.51
C ASP A 191 -15.58 11.58 -7.85
N VAL A 192 -15.02 11.02 -8.94
CA VAL A 192 -15.64 11.00 -10.26
C VAL A 192 -16.28 9.64 -10.49
N ASP A 193 -17.59 9.61 -10.78
CA ASP A 193 -18.29 8.39 -11.17
C ASP A 193 -17.64 7.79 -12.43
N PRO A 194 -17.02 6.60 -12.34
CA PRO A 194 -16.33 6.00 -13.47
C PRO A 194 -17.24 5.72 -14.66
N ILE A 195 -18.49 5.31 -14.41
CA ILE A 195 -19.45 4.96 -15.47
C ILE A 195 -19.87 6.23 -16.21
N LYS A 196 -20.19 7.30 -15.48
CA LYS A 196 -20.55 8.58 -16.09
C LYS A 196 -19.39 9.18 -16.88
N PHE A 197 -18.17 9.13 -16.34
CA PHE A 197 -16.99 9.66 -17.02
C PHE A 197 -16.73 8.95 -18.35
N MET A 198 -16.82 7.61 -18.39
CA MET A 198 -16.54 6.87 -19.63
C MET A 198 -17.67 6.94 -20.67
N ASN A 199 -18.92 7.15 -20.23
CA ASN A 199 -20.04 7.36 -21.14
C ASN A 199 -20.02 8.73 -21.83
N ASP A 200 -19.25 9.69 -21.30
CA ASP A 200 -19.08 10.99 -21.92
C ASP A 200 -18.02 10.93 -23.03
N LYS A 201 -18.48 10.96 -24.29
CA LYS A 201 -17.63 10.89 -25.48
C LYS A 201 -16.51 11.95 -25.49
N LYS A 202 -16.66 13.06 -24.78
CA LYS A 202 -15.63 14.11 -24.71
C LYS A 202 -14.35 13.65 -24.00
N ASN A 203 -14.45 12.65 -23.14
CA ASN A 203 -13.31 12.08 -22.40
C ASN A 203 -12.57 11.01 -23.21
N LEU A 204 -13.06 10.71 -24.41
CA LEU A 204 -12.47 9.74 -25.31
C LEU A 204 -11.92 10.47 -26.53
N LYS A 205 -10.73 10.05 -26.96
CA LYS A 205 -10.10 10.56 -28.17
C LYS A 205 -10.07 9.44 -29.21
N GLU A 206 -10.46 9.78 -30.43
CA GLU A 206 -10.31 8.87 -31.56
C GLU A 206 -8.86 8.93 -32.07
N ARG A 207 -8.27 7.78 -32.37
CA ARG A 207 -6.99 7.66 -33.09
C ARG A 207 -7.18 6.76 -34.30
N THR A 208 -6.95 7.31 -35.49
CA THR A 208 -6.83 6.49 -36.71
C THR A 208 -5.55 5.66 -36.64
N ILE A 209 -5.67 4.37 -36.91
CA ILE A 209 -4.54 3.42 -36.95
C ILE A 209 -4.32 2.81 -38.32
N GLY A 210 -5.21 3.07 -39.28
CA GLY A 210 -5.05 2.64 -40.67
C GLY A 210 -6.13 3.24 -41.58
N GLU A 211 -5.82 3.39 -42.86
CA GLU A 211 -6.70 3.97 -43.88
C GLU A 211 -6.55 3.18 -45.18
N VAL A 212 -7.65 3.03 -45.93
CA VAL A 212 -7.65 2.39 -47.24
C VAL A 212 -8.77 2.96 -48.10
N GLN A 213 -8.49 3.14 -49.39
CA GLN A 213 -9.47 3.46 -50.40
C GLN A 213 -9.63 2.27 -51.35
N LYS A 214 -10.87 1.92 -51.69
CA LYS A 214 -11.19 0.87 -52.65
C LYS A 214 -12.27 1.31 -53.62
N PHE A 215 -12.06 1.02 -54.89
CA PHE A 215 -13.01 1.23 -55.97
C PHE A 215 -13.39 -0.11 -56.60
N ALA A 216 -14.67 -0.39 -56.71
CA ALA A 216 -15.18 -1.61 -57.34
C ALA A 216 -15.50 -1.33 -58.82
N ALA A 217 -14.49 -1.44 -59.69
CA ALA A 217 -14.62 -1.13 -61.12
C ALA A 217 -15.53 -2.10 -61.92
N GLY A 218 -15.91 -3.24 -61.35
CA GLY A 218 -16.70 -4.27 -62.01
C GLY A 218 -18.21 -4.05 -61.92
N THR A 219 -18.98 -4.97 -62.52
CA THR A 219 -20.45 -5.02 -62.42
C THR A 219 -20.96 -5.77 -61.18
N ALA A 220 -20.05 -6.44 -60.46
CA ALA A 220 -20.35 -7.17 -59.23
C ALA A 220 -19.71 -6.47 -58.00
N PRO A 221 -20.29 -6.64 -56.79
CA PRO A 221 -19.68 -6.15 -55.56
C PRO A 221 -18.29 -6.74 -55.32
N MET A 222 -17.39 -5.93 -54.74
CA MET A 222 -16.06 -6.35 -54.32
C MET A 222 -16.04 -6.54 -52.80
N VAL A 223 -15.47 -7.65 -52.32
CA VAL A 223 -15.20 -7.85 -50.90
C VAL A 223 -13.70 -7.68 -50.65
N PHE A 224 -13.33 -6.93 -49.61
CA PHE A 224 -11.96 -6.86 -49.13
C PHE A 224 -11.90 -6.93 -47.60
N TYR A 225 -10.71 -7.24 -47.09
CA TYR A 225 -10.46 -7.38 -45.67
C TYR A 225 -9.52 -6.28 -45.19
N MET A 226 -9.93 -5.51 -44.19
CA MET A 226 -9.02 -4.67 -43.42
C MET A 226 -8.45 -5.48 -42.28
N ARG A 227 -7.14 -5.76 -42.35
CA ARG A 227 -6.41 -6.56 -41.38
C ARG A 227 -5.26 -5.76 -40.80
N GLY A 228 -4.98 -5.95 -39.52
CA GLY A 228 -3.85 -5.31 -38.86
C GLY A 228 -3.70 -5.76 -37.41
N LYS A 229 -2.78 -5.11 -36.70
CA LYS A 229 -2.54 -5.29 -35.27
C LYS A 229 -2.43 -3.92 -34.61
N ASN A 230 -3.12 -3.74 -33.48
CA ASN A 230 -2.92 -2.59 -32.60
C ASN A 230 -2.17 -3.06 -31.35
N LYS A 231 -0.99 -2.50 -31.10
CA LYS A 231 -0.22 -2.75 -29.89
C LYS A 231 -0.34 -1.56 -28.95
N TYR A 232 -0.71 -1.80 -27.70
CA TYR A 232 -0.84 -0.75 -26.71
C TYR A 232 -0.59 -1.28 -25.30
N THR A 233 -0.29 -0.37 -24.38
CA THR A 233 -0.08 -0.69 -22.96
C THR A 233 -1.22 -0.07 -22.17
N GLU A 234 -2.03 -0.90 -21.52
CA GLU A 234 -2.97 -0.43 -20.50
C GLU A 234 -2.20 -0.16 -19.21
N THR A 235 -2.51 0.93 -18.53
CA THR A 235 -1.89 1.23 -17.23
C THR A 235 -2.97 1.48 -16.19
N THR A 236 -2.73 0.96 -14.99
CA THR A 236 -3.59 1.15 -13.82
C THR A 236 -2.70 1.55 -12.66
N ARG A 237 -2.91 2.73 -12.07
CA ARG A 237 -2.08 3.26 -11.00
C ARG A 237 -2.91 3.71 -9.80
N PHE A 238 -2.64 3.11 -8.65
CA PHE A 238 -3.08 3.60 -7.35
C PHE A 238 -1.92 4.34 -6.69
N VAL A 239 -2.15 5.59 -6.33
CA VAL A 239 -1.31 6.35 -5.41
C VAL A 239 -2.02 6.36 -4.07
N THR A 240 -1.29 6.01 -3.01
CA THR A 240 -1.84 5.87 -1.68
C THR A 240 -1.04 6.65 -0.65
N ASP A 241 -1.54 6.68 0.57
CA ASP A 241 -0.89 7.35 1.71
C ASP A 241 0.37 6.57 2.13
N ASP A 242 1.45 7.28 2.48
CA ASP A 242 2.71 6.70 2.94
C ASP A 242 2.55 5.74 4.13
N ARG A 243 1.50 5.92 4.96
CA ARG A 243 1.14 4.99 6.04
C ARG A 243 0.93 3.55 5.54
N LEU A 244 0.37 3.38 4.36
CA LEU A 244 0.14 2.06 3.77
C LEU A 244 1.43 1.40 3.29
N ILE A 245 2.37 2.21 2.79
CA ILE A 245 3.70 1.74 2.40
C ILE A 245 4.44 1.25 3.64
N GLY A 246 4.34 1.99 4.74
CA GLY A 246 4.84 1.61 6.06
C GLY A 246 4.36 0.25 6.54
N LEU A 247 3.07 -0.02 6.41
CA LEU A 247 2.42 -1.28 6.83
C LEU A 247 2.71 -2.50 5.95
N SER A 248 3.04 -2.30 4.68
CA SER A 248 3.24 -3.43 3.77
C SER A 248 4.58 -4.13 4.08
N THR A 249 4.52 -5.27 4.77
CA THR A 249 5.70 -5.91 5.37
C THR A 249 6.55 -6.76 4.45
N ALA A 250 6.20 -6.91 3.18
CA ALA A 250 6.93 -7.86 2.35
C ALA A 250 7.01 -7.38 0.91
N GLU A 251 8.24 -7.18 0.44
CA GLU A 251 8.63 -7.26 -0.97
C GLU A 251 7.97 -8.43 -1.73
N LYS A 252 7.46 -9.44 -1.00
CA LYS A 252 6.73 -10.62 -1.51
C LYS A 252 5.20 -10.53 -1.51
N ASP A 253 4.56 -9.67 -0.70
CA ASP A 253 3.10 -9.60 -0.57
C ASP A 253 2.59 -8.17 -0.83
N PRO A 254 2.31 -7.81 -2.10
CA PRO A 254 1.83 -6.47 -2.45
C PRO A 254 0.48 -6.15 -1.81
N ILE A 255 0.25 -4.85 -1.60
CA ILE A 255 -1.07 -4.31 -1.24
C ILE A 255 -2.09 -4.76 -2.29
N THR A 256 -3.22 -5.30 -1.83
CA THR A 256 -4.29 -5.78 -2.72
C THR A 256 -5.41 -4.75 -2.77
N TYR A 257 -5.63 -4.12 -3.93
CA TYR A 257 -6.72 -3.18 -4.14
C TYR A 257 -7.93 -3.90 -4.72
N LYS A 258 -9.11 -3.67 -4.11
CA LYS A 258 -10.39 -4.19 -4.60
C LYS A 258 -11.26 -3.01 -5.04
N ALA A 259 -11.23 -2.74 -6.35
CA ALA A 259 -11.92 -1.60 -6.94
C ALA A 259 -12.72 -1.99 -8.18
N LEU A 260 -13.85 -1.31 -8.35
CA LEU A 260 -14.50 -1.12 -9.63
C LEU A 260 -13.85 0.06 -10.34
N TYR A 261 -13.19 -0.14 -11.47
CA TYR A 261 -12.54 0.96 -12.18
C TYR A 261 -12.85 0.87 -13.68
N PRO A 262 -12.79 2.00 -14.39
CA PRO A 262 -13.15 2.02 -15.79
C PRO A 262 -12.08 1.33 -16.63
N ARG A 263 -12.51 0.39 -17.46
CA ARG A 263 -11.69 -0.26 -18.49
C ARG A 263 -12.48 -0.32 -19.79
N VAL A 264 -11.85 0.00 -20.92
CA VAL A 264 -12.49 -0.18 -22.23
C VAL A 264 -12.57 -1.66 -22.51
N ILE A 265 -13.76 -2.24 -22.36
CA ILE A 265 -14.01 -3.63 -22.75
C ILE A 265 -15.20 -3.61 -23.70
N GLY A 266 -14.93 -3.56 -25.00
CA GLY A 266 -16.04 -3.59 -25.94
C GLY A 266 -15.63 -3.50 -27.40
N ARG A 267 -16.36 -4.25 -28.23
CA ARG A 267 -16.42 -4.09 -29.67
C ARG A 267 -17.14 -2.77 -29.96
N ILE A 268 -16.50 -1.85 -30.68
CA ILE A 268 -17.18 -0.63 -31.14
C ILE A 268 -18.41 -1.08 -31.94
N PRO A 269 -19.65 -0.73 -31.52
CA PRO A 269 -20.83 -1.12 -32.27
C PRO A 269 -20.75 -0.54 -33.69
N LYS A 270 -21.20 -1.29 -34.70
CA LYS A 270 -21.30 -0.78 -36.08
C LYS A 270 -22.12 0.51 -36.14
N ASP A 271 -23.04 0.68 -35.21
CA ASP A 271 -23.83 1.87 -35.00
C ASP A 271 -23.19 2.75 -33.91
N THR A 272 -22.52 3.83 -34.33
CA THR A 272 -21.85 4.80 -33.44
C THR A 272 -22.80 5.57 -32.51
N SER A 273 -24.12 5.42 -32.69
CA SER A 273 -25.13 5.95 -31.76
C SER A 273 -25.26 5.10 -30.49
N LYS A 274 -24.83 3.83 -30.51
CA LYS A 274 -24.86 2.96 -29.33
C LYS A 274 -23.66 3.25 -28.42
N PRO A 275 -23.85 3.29 -27.10
CA PRO A 275 -22.76 3.51 -26.16
C PRO A 275 -21.74 2.38 -26.27
N ILE A 276 -20.46 2.75 -26.21
CA ILE A 276 -19.39 1.80 -25.91
C ILE A 276 -19.70 1.27 -24.50
N TRP A 277 -19.77 -0.05 -24.32
CA TRP A 277 -20.03 -0.63 -23.00
C TRP A 277 -18.74 -0.69 -22.20
N TRP A 278 -18.83 -0.39 -20.90
CA TRP A 278 -17.70 -0.35 -19.97
C TRP A 278 -18.02 -1.24 -18.78
N GLN A 279 -17.19 -2.24 -18.53
CA GLN A 279 -17.26 -3.02 -17.29
C GLN A 279 -15.84 -3.37 -16.87
N GLY A 280 -15.49 -3.02 -15.64
CA GLY A 280 -14.23 -3.39 -15.02
C GLY A 280 -14.43 -3.57 -13.52
N TRP A 281 -14.77 -4.80 -13.10
CA TRP A 281 -14.50 -5.23 -11.74
C TRP A 281 -13.21 -6.03 -11.77
N GLY A 282 -12.26 -5.71 -10.90
CA GLY A 282 -11.03 -6.46 -10.79
C GLY A 282 -10.43 -6.38 -9.38
N GLU A 283 -9.71 -7.42 -9.00
CA GLU A 283 -8.78 -7.36 -7.87
C GLU A 283 -7.38 -7.09 -8.42
N PHE A 284 -6.71 -6.08 -7.87
CA PHE A 284 -5.35 -5.68 -8.26
C PHE A 284 -4.40 -6.04 -7.13
N LYS A 285 -3.30 -6.70 -7.48
CA LYS A 285 -2.17 -6.90 -6.58
C LYS A 285 -1.02 -6.07 -7.11
N SER A 286 -0.85 -4.87 -6.60
CA SER A 286 0.24 -3.99 -7.05
C SER A 286 0.64 -3.03 -5.95
N TRP A 287 1.91 -2.66 -5.97
CA TRP A 287 2.51 -1.66 -5.10
C TRP A 287 2.03 -0.25 -5.48
N GLU A 288 1.90 0.03 -6.78
CA GLU A 288 1.40 1.32 -7.27
C GLU A 288 0.85 1.21 -8.68
N THR A 289 1.60 0.61 -9.62
CA THR A 289 1.26 0.60 -11.05
C THR A 289 1.25 -0.82 -11.60
N GLU A 290 0.21 -1.16 -12.35
CA GLU A 290 0.17 -2.33 -13.22
C GLU A 290 0.19 -1.85 -14.68
N SER A 291 0.90 -2.59 -15.54
CA SER A 291 0.95 -2.31 -16.97
C SER A 291 0.76 -3.61 -17.73
N VAL A 292 -0.22 -3.63 -18.63
CA VAL A 292 -0.54 -4.80 -19.44
C VAL A 292 -0.32 -4.44 -20.90
N ASN A 293 0.64 -5.14 -21.53
CA ASN A 293 0.88 -5.02 -22.96
C ASN A 293 -0.15 -5.86 -23.71
N ASN A 294 -0.91 -5.22 -24.58
CA ASN A 294 -1.92 -5.84 -25.42
C ASN A 294 -1.46 -5.83 -26.88
N ASP A 295 -1.73 -6.93 -27.59
CA ASP A 295 -1.58 -7.04 -29.04
C ASP A 295 -2.92 -7.52 -29.60
N VAL A 296 -3.70 -6.59 -30.15
CA VAL A 296 -5.05 -6.85 -30.65
C VAL A 296 -4.99 -6.94 -32.17
N ALA A 297 -5.02 -8.16 -32.69
CA ALA A 297 -5.25 -8.39 -34.11
C ALA A 297 -6.71 -8.08 -34.47
N TYR A 298 -6.92 -7.47 -35.63
CA TYR A 298 -8.26 -7.18 -36.13
C TYR A 298 -8.41 -7.59 -37.60
N GLU A 299 -9.63 -7.97 -37.94
CA GLU A 299 -10.04 -8.28 -39.30
C GLU A 299 -11.49 -7.85 -39.50
N HIS A 300 -11.72 -7.02 -40.51
CA HIS A 300 -13.05 -6.58 -40.90
C HIS A 300 -13.26 -6.84 -42.38
N GLN A 301 -14.27 -7.63 -42.71
CA GLN A 301 -14.74 -7.81 -44.08
C GLN A 301 -15.63 -6.62 -44.47
N ILE A 302 -15.33 -6.02 -45.61
CA ILE A 302 -16.01 -4.85 -46.15
C ILE A 302 -16.42 -5.18 -47.58
N GLU A 303 -17.69 -4.91 -47.89
CA GLU A 303 -18.25 -5.06 -49.23
C GLU A 303 -18.40 -3.67 -49.86
N VAL A 304 -17.97 -3.55 -51.11
CA VAL A 304 -18.03 -2.34 -51.92
C VAL A 304 -18.94 -2.63 -53.10
N SER A 305 -20.04 -1.90 -53.26
CA SER A 305 -20.95 -2.12 -54.38
C SER A 305 -20.29 -1.76 -55.72
N ALA A 306 -20.73 -2.41 -56.79
CA ALA A 306 -20.27 -2.14 -58.15
C ALA A 306 -20.35 -0.64 -58.50
N GLY A 307 -19.27 -0.07 -59.04
CA GLY A 307 -19.16 1.34 -59.38
C GLY A 307 -18.93 2.30 -58.20
N GLN A 308 -18.85 1.81 -56.96
CA GLN A 308 -18.68 2.64 -55.76
C GLN A 308 -17.19 2.78 -55.37
N THR A 309 -16.83 3.95 -54.84
CA THR A 309 -15.56 4.16 -54.13
C THR A 309 -15.84 4.30 -52.63
N LEU A 310 -15.21 3.44 -51.82
CA LEU A 310 -15.25 3.53 -50.36
C LEU A 310 -13.90 3.98 -49.81
N TYR A 311 -13.97 4.92 -48.88
CA TYR A 311 -12.86 5.33 -48.02
C TYR A 311 -13.10 4.78 -46.63
N CYS A 312 -12.27 3.83 -46.21
CA CYS A 312 -12.37 3.19 -44.91
C CYS A 312 -11.18 3.54 -44.04
N LYS A 313 -11.44 3.89 -42.78
CA LYS A 313 -10.42 4.02 -41.75
C LYS A 313 -10.67 3.04 -40.61
N THR A 314 -9.60 2.44 -40.12
CA THR A 314 -9.57 1.73 -38.85
C THR A 314 -9.14 2.69 -37.75
N PHE A 315 -9.86 2.72 -36.66
CA PHE A 315 -9.62 3.63 -35.56
C PHE A 315 -9.82 2.94 -34.21
N ILE A 316 -9.34 3.57 -33.16
CA ILE A 316 -9.62 3.19 -31.76
C ILE A 316 -10.08 4.43 -31.01
N TYR A 317 -10.76 4.21 -29.88
CA TYR A 317 -10.90 5.22 -28.84
C TYR A 317 -9.91 4.93 -27.73
N TYR A 318 -9.36 5.98 -27.15
CA TYR A 318 -8.56 5.87 -25.93
C TYR A 318 -8.97 6.97 -24.94
N GLY A 319 -8.76 6.69 -23.66
CA GLY A 319 -9.09 7.62 -22.60
C GLY A 319 -8.19 7.40 -21.38
N GLU A 320 -8.01 8.48 -20.62
CA GLU A 320 -7.38 8.45 -19.30
C GLU A 320 -8.44 8.80 -18.26
N PHE A 321 -8.67 7.91 -17.30
CA PHE A 321 -9.45 8.20 -16.12
C PHE A 321 -8.52 8.58 -14.99
N ALA A 322 -8.73 9.74 -14.39
CA ALA A 322 -8.01 10.19 -13.21
C ALA A 322 -9.00 10.69 -12.18
N SER A 323 -8.95 10.14 -10.97
CA SER A 323 -9.84 10.56 -9.88
C SER A 323 -9.16 10.36 -8.52
N PRO A 324 -9.30 11.30 -7.58
CA PRO A 324 -9.14 10.98 -6.17
C PRO A 324 -10.11 9.86 -5.76
N TYR A 325 -9.75 9.12 -4.72
CA TYR A 325 -10.62 8.13 -4.12
C TYR A 325 -10.53 8.12 -2.60
N THR A 326 -11.59 7.61 -1.97
CA THR A 326 -11.63 7.20 -0.57
C THR A 326 -11.75 5.69 -0.48
N SER A 327 -11.22 5.07 0.58
CA SER A 327 -11.23 3.62 0.73
C SER A 327 -11.24 3.18 2.19
N THR A 328 -11.38 1.88 2.40
CA THR A 328 -11.16 1.19 3.69
C THR A 328 -9.93 0.30 3.56
N VAL A 329 -8.90 0.59 4.35
CA VAL A 329 -7.75 -0.29 4.49
C VAL A 329 -8.07 -1.35 5.53
N LYS A 330 -7.74 -2.60 5.22
CA LYS A 330 -7.78 -3.72 6.15
C LYS A 330 -6.41 -4.35 6.27
N VAL A 331 -5.92 -4.47 7.49
CA VAL A 331 -4.62 -5.08 7.80
C VAL A 331 -4.88 -6.41 8.49
N TYR A 332 -4.18 -7.44 8.03
CA TYR A 332 -4.35 -8.82 8.49
C TYR A 332 -3.10 -9.34 9.17
N SER A 333 -3.31 -10.13 10.21
CA SER A 333 -2.28 -10.95 10.86
C SER A 333 -2.77 -12.39 10.85
N GLY A 334 -2.10 -13.25 10.09
CA GLY A 334 -2.66 -14.53 9.70
C GLY A 334 -3.97 -14.35 8.91
N ASN A 335 -5.06 -14.95 9.38
CA ASN A 335 -6.38 -14.91 8.73
C ASN A 335 -7.37 -13.93 9.39
N GLN A 336 -6.95 -13.19 10.42
CA GLN A 336 -7.81 -12.25 11.14
C GLN A 336 -7.51 -10.82 10.68
N ASP A 337 -8.55 -10.06 10.36
CA ASP A 337 -8.43 -8.61 10.25
C ASP A 337 -8.31 -8.03 11.65
N PHE A 338 -7.40 -7.08 11.84
CA PHE A 338 -7.15 -6.52 13.16
C PHE A 338 -7.15 -5.01 13.19
N LEU A 339 -6.93 -4.37 12.04
CA LEU A 339 -6.92 -2.94 11.91
C LEU A 339 -7.63 -2.54 10.62
N ASN A 340 -8.66 -1.71 10.79
CA ASN A 340 -9.46 -1.18 9.71
C ASN A 340 -9.51 0.34 9.85
N PHE A 341 -9.11 1.07 8.81
CA PHE A 341 -9.13 2.53 8.82
C PHE A 341 -9.48 3.09 7.44
N SER A 342 -9.99 4.32 7.42
CA SER A 342 -10.25 5.00 6.14
C SER A 342 -8.96 5.60 5.60
N SER A 343 -8.74 5.42 4.30
CA SER A 343 -7.63 6.04 3.57
C SER A 343 -8.16 6.83 2.37
N LYS A 344 -7.31 7.70 1.85
CA LYS A 344 -7.54 8.47 0.63
C LYS A 344 -6.35 8.29 -0.29
N GLY A 345 -6.58 8.47 -1.59
CA GLY A 345 -5.53 8.39 -2.58
C GLY A 345 -5.95 8.98 -3.90
N SER A 346 -5.15 8.74 -4.93
CA SER A 346 -5.52 9.06 -6.30
C SER A 346 -5.33 7.85 -7.20
N PHE A 347 -6.20 7.75 -8.20
CA PHE A 347 -6.20 6.67 -9.15
C PHE A 347 -6.07 7.23 -10.55
N ARG A 348 -5.28 6.56 -11.39
CA ARG A 348 -5.19 6.82 -12.81
C ARG A 348 -5.26 5.52 -13.59
N ALA A 349 -5.99 5.53 -14.69
CA ALA A 349 -6.02 4.42 -15.63
C ALA A 349 -5.99 4.93 -17.07
N TYR A 350 -5.20 4.26 -17.91
CA TYR A 350 -5.20 4.43 -19.35
C TYR A 350 -5.65 3.14 -20.01
N THR A 351 -6.55 3.26 -20.98
CA THR A 351 -7.12 2.11 -21.69
C THR A 351 -7.49 2.49 -23.12
N GLU A 352 -7.40 1.52 -24.03
CA GLU A 352 -7.78 1.66 -25.45
C GLU A 352 -8.91 0.68 -25.79
N SER A 353 -9.80 1.11 -26.69
CA SER A 353 -10.86 0.26 -27.21
C SER A 353 -10.32 -0.81 -28.15
N THR A 354 -11.19 -1.77 -28.47
CA THR A 354 -10.98 -2.59 -29.67
C THR A 354 -10.97 -1.72 -30.94
N VAL A 355 -10.41 -2.26 -32.02
CA VAL A 355 -10.37 -1.57 -33.31
C VAL A 355 -11.77 -1.51 -33.94
N GLY A 356 -12.16 -0.30 -34.32
CA GLY A 356 -13.36 0.00 -35.09
C GLY A 356 -13.02 0.31 -36.55
N VAL A 357 -14.02 0.22 -37.41
CA VAL A 357 -13.91 0.59 -38.83
C VAL A 357 -15.03 1.55 -39.18
N LYS A 358 -14.69 2.65 -39.84
CA LYS A 358 -15.65 3.59 -40.43
C LYS A 358 -15.35 3.68 -41.92
N CYS A 359 -16.35 3.39 -42.74
CA CYS A 359 -16.30 3.58 -44.18
C CYS A 359 -17.25 4.69 -44.58
N LEU A 360 -16.82 5.51 -45.53
CA LEU A 360 -17.62 6.58 -46.16
C LEU A 360 -17.64 6.34 -47.66
N ASP A 361 -18.79 6.57 -48.27
CA ASP A 361 -18.87 6.68 -49.73
C ASP A 361 -18.15 7.96 -50.17
N SER A 362 -17.42 7.89 -51.28
CA SER A 362 -16.88 9.07 -51.97
C SER A 362 -17.88 10.23 -52.12
N SER A 363 -19.17 9.93 -52.32
CA SER A 363 -20.24 10.92 -52.42
C SER A 363 -20.60 11.61 -51.10
N GLU A 364 -20.20 11.04 -49.96
CA GLU A 364 -20.43 11.58 -48.61
C GLU A 364 -19.21 12.33 -48.04
N VAL A 365 -18.07 12.30 -48.73
CA VAL A 365 -16.86 13.03 -48.34
C VAL A 365 -17.05 14.50 -48.72
N ASP A 366 -17.03 15.41 -47.74
CA ASP A 366 -17.06 16.85 -48.03
C ASP A 366 -15.86 17.19 -48.95
N LYS A 367 -16.07 18.03 -49.97
CA LYS A 367 -15.04 18.34 -50.98
C LYS A 367 -13.74 18.86 -50.36
N ARG A 368 -13.83 19.47 -49.19
CA ARG A 368 -12.66 19.91 -48.39
C ARG A 368 -11.86 18.74 -47.81
N ASP A 369 -12.56 17.71 -47.31
CA ASP A 369 -11.92 16.49 -46.83
C ASP A 369 -11.33 15.68 -47.99
N GLU A 370 -11.99 15.70 -49.16
CA GLU A 370 -11.50 15.05 -50.37
C GLU A 370 -10.16 15.64 -50.85
N GLU A 371 -10.00 16.97 -50.76
CA GLU A 371 -8.75 17.65 -51.11
C GLU A 371 -7.62 17.36 -50.10
N GLU A 372 -7.92 17.29 -48.81
CA GLU A 372 -6.94 16.93 -47.78
C GLU A 372 -6.53 15.45 -47.88
N LEU A 373 -7.49 14.54 -48.09
CA LEU A 373 -7.23 13.12 -48.33
C LEU A 373 -6.40 12.92 -49.60
N SER A 374 -6.75 13.57 -50.71
CA SER A 374 -5.97 13.52 -51.96
C SER A 374 -4.54 14.03 -51.76
N ARG A 375 -4.35 15.10 -50.98
CA ARG A 375 -3.01 15.59 -50.61
C ARG A 375 -2.23 14.61 -49.74
N ARG A 376 -2.87 13.93 -48.79
CA ARG A 376 -2.22 12.89 -47.95
C ARG A 376 -1.84 11.66 -48.76
N PHE A 377 -2.72 11.17 -49.62
CA PHE A 377 -2.45 10.02 -50.50
C PHE A 377 -1.32 10.32 -51.48
N LYS A 378 -1.30 11.50 -52.11
CA LYS A 378 -0.19 11.92 -53.00
C LYS A 378 1.15 12.06 -52.28
N ARG A 379 1.16 12.30 -50.97
CA ARG A 379 2.39 12.37 -50.16
C ARG A 379 2.82 11.00 -49.62
N GLY A 380 1.90 10.07 -49.42
CA GLY A 380 2.16 8.73 -48.87
C GLY A 380 2.64 7.69 -49.90
N THR A 381 2.47 7.92 -51.20
CA THR A 381 2.90 7.00 -52.28
C THR A 381 4.36 7.16 -52.71
N LEU A 382 5.14 8.05 -52.08
CA LEU A 382 6.58 8.20 -52.35
C LEU A 382 7.50 7.40 -51.43
N GLY A 383 6.95 6.50 -50.60
CA GLY A 383 7.73 5.70 -49.65
C GLY A 383 7.24 4.26 -49.52
N ARG A 384 7.40 3.47 -50.58
CA ARG A 384 7.66 2.02 -50.50
C ARG A 384 8.34 1.52 -51.76
#